data_AF-A0A6V8Q3L2-F1
#
_entry.id   AF-A0A6V8Q3L2-F1
#
_cell.length_a   1.000
_cell.length_b   1.000
_cell.length_c   1.000
_cell.angle_alpha   90.00
_cell.angle_beta   90.00
_cell.angle_gamma   90.00
#
_symmetry.space_group_name_H-M   'P 1'
#
loop_
_entity.id
_entity.type
_entity.pdbx_description
1 polymer ?
#
loop_
_entity_poly.entity_id
_entity_poly.type
_entity_poly.pdbx_seq_one_letter_code
_entity_poly.pdbx_strand_id
1 'polypeptide(L)'
;MVDLEQYRQEVEVFLGELDKESYLHFAGHKEEANFSGVYEKHKELFARSAIEEIQELEEKAGGEEKRRLGYLLLFSMEHFLGQEVKEIQDQMAMQEARAKIDVQGQEIGYRSSHVVQMKEPDPERRALIESRRVEATERELNPNYVRLWEQVYSATRDLGYESYARMFSSLKRVDFQQLAQQLEPILDRTDDLYLENMDHVLRQEIGISLQEVRRSDIPYLMRGKEFDAYFRAERMMEVFYHTLKGLGVDLDEQKSIIV
;
A
#
# COMPACT_ATOMS: atom_id res chain seq x y z
N MET A 1 -14.41 28.81 -8.94
CA MET A 1 -13.77 29.17 -7.66
C MET A 1 -14.17 28.12 -6.64
N VAL A 2 -13.26 27.18 -6.41
CA VAL A 2 -13.34 26.10 -5.43
C VAL A 2 -13.46 26.73 -4.04
N ASP A 3 -14.51 26.34 -3.31
CA ASP A 3 -14.57 26.59 -1.87
C ASP A 3 -13.63 25.60 -1.18
N LEU A 4 -12.45 26.08 -0.76
CA LEU A 4 -11.43 25.23 -0.15
C LEU A 4 -11.87 24.57 1.15
N GLU A 5 -12.77 25.20 1.91
CA GLU A 5 -13.24 24.62 3.16
C GLU A 5 -14.18 23.46 2.88
N GLN A 6 -15.14 23.66 1.98
CA GLN A 6 -16.03 22.59 1.52
C GLN A 6 -15.23 21.46 0.85
N TYR A 7 -14.27 21.80 -0.02
CA TYR A 7 -13.43 20.82 -0.70
C TYR A 7 -12.68 19.93 0.30
N ARG A 8 -12.09 20.52 1.35
CA ARG A 8 -11.38 19.76 2.40
C ARG A 8 -12.31 18.82 3.16
N GLN A 9 -13.52 19.28 3.51
CA GLN A 9 -14.52 18.44 4.18
C GLN A 9 -14.97 17.27 3.30
N GLU A 10 -15.19 17.52 2.01
CA GLU A 10 -15.54 16.46 1.06
C GLU A 10 -14.39 15.46 0.86
N VAL A 11 -13.13 15.92 0.87
CA VAL A 11 -11.94 15.05 0.86
C VAL A 11 -11.91 14.12 2.07
N GLU A 12 -12.20 14.64 3.28
CA GLU A 12 -12.26 13.80 4.49
C GLU A 12 -13.34 12.73 4.39
N VAL A 13 -14.52 13.08 3.85
CA VAL A 13 -15.61 12.14 3.62
C VAL A 13 -15.22 11.08 2.59
N PHE A 14 -14.61 11.49 1.47
CA PHE A 14 -14.13 10.57 0.44
C PHE A 14 -13.11 9.57 1.00
N LEU A 15 -12.11 10.04 1.75
CA LEU A 15 -11.11 9.17 2.38
C LEU A 15 -11.75 8.17 3.34
N GLY A 16 -12.65 8.63 4.21
CA GLY A 16 -13.36 7.75 5.13
C GLY A 16 -14.19 6.67 4.42
N GLU A 17 -14.82 7.01 3.28
CA GLU A 17 -15.58 6.04 2.48
C GLU A 17 -14.66 5.06 1.73
N LEU A 18 -13.54 5.54 1.19
CA LEU A 18 -12.55 4.71 0.49
C LEU A 18 -11.88 3.71 1.45
N ASP A 19 -11.46 4.18 2.63
CA ASP A 19 -10.86 3.35 3.67
C ASP A 19 -11.86 2.31 4.19
N LYS A 20 -13.12 2.70 4.36
CA LYS A 20 -14.18 1.78 4.77
C LYS A 20 -14.44 0.70 3.72
N GLU A 21 -14.49 1.07 2.43
CA GLU A 21 -14.64 0.10 1.34
C GLU A 21 -13.46 -0.88 1.30
N SER A 22 -12.24 -0.37 1.45
CA SER A 22 -11.02 -1.18 1.57
C SER A 22 -11.10 -2.16 2.74
N TYR A 23 -11.43 -1.66 3.94
CA TYR A 23 -11.59 -2.49 5.13
C TYR A 23 -12.63 -3.59 4.91
N LEU A 24 -13.83 -3.24 4.45
CA LEU A 24 -14.91 -4.20 4.27
C LEU A 24 -14.52 -5.31 3.28
N HIS A 25 -13.89 -4.97 2.17
CA HIS A 25 -13.47 -5.96 1.18
C HIS A 25 -12.30 -6.82 1.66
N PHE A 26 -11.19 -6.20 2.09
CA PHE A 26 -9.97 -6.94 2.42
C PHE A 26 -10.05 -7.68 3.76
N ALA A 27 -10.91 -7.27 4.69
CA ALA A 27 -11.22 -8.02 5.90
C ALA A 27 -12.26 -9.15 5.68
N GLY A 28 -12.81 -9.27 4.46
CA GLY A 28 -13.77 -10.32 4.12
C GLY A 28 -15.21 -10.07 4.64
N HIS A 29 -15.54 -8.83 5.03
CA HIS A 29 -16.90 -8.43 5.39
C HIS A 29 -17.79 -8.15 4.17
N LYS A 30 -17.18 -7.96 2.99
CA LYS A 30 -17.84 -7.71 1.72
C LYS A 30 -17.13 -8.46 0.61
N GLU A 31 -17.86 -9.27 -0.15
CA GLU A 31 -17.28 -10.05 -1.25
C GLU A 31 -16.88 -9.15 -2.42
N GLU A 32 -17.73 -8.20 -2.79
CA GLU A 32 -17.53 -7.32 -3.95
C GLU A 32 -16.81 -6.01 -3.58
N ALA A 33 -15.70 -5.72 -4.26
CA ALA A 33 -15.06 -4.40 -4.21
C ALA A 33 -15.86 -3.38 -5.05
N ASN A 34 -16.02 -2.16 -4.52
CA ASN A 34 -16.70 -1.05 -5.17
C ASN A 34 -15.98 0.29 -4.94
N PHE A 35 -14.67 0.32 -5.14
CA PHE A 35 -13.90 1.54 -5.15
C PHE A 35 -14.41 2.48 -6.25
N SER A 36 -14.80 1.95 -7.41
CA SER A 36 -15.36 2.75 -8.50
C SER A 36 -16.60 3.53 -8.10
N GLY A 37 -17.51 2.94 -7.31
CA GLY A 37 -18.68 3.63 -6.78
C GLY A 37 -18.34 4.78 -5.82
N VAL A 38 -17.29 4.63 -5.00
CA VAL A 38 -16.81 5.70 -4.12
C VAL A 38 -16.24 6.85 -4.95
N TYR A 39 -15.38 6.56 -5.93
CA TYR A 39 -14.83 7.57 -6.83
C TYR A 39 -15.91 8.27 -7.66
N GLU A 40 -16.92 7.56 -8.18
CA GLU A 40 -18.00 8.16 -8.96
C GLU A 40 -18.85 9.13 -8.13
N LYS A 41 -19.10 8.79 -6.85
CA LYS A 41 -19.82 9.65 -5.92
C LYS A 41 -19.09 10.99 -5.68
N HIS A 42 -17.75 10.97 -5.68
CA HIS A 42 -16.90 12.11 -5.34
C HIS A 42 -16.12 12.67 -6.55
N LYS A 43 -16.52 12.33 -7.78
CA LYS A 43 -15.78 12.65 -9.01
C LYS A 43 -15.47 14.14 -9.21
N GLU A 44 -16.33 15.01 -8.68
CA GLU A 44 -16.16 16.46 -8.79
C GLU A 44 -14.91 16.96 -8.05
N LEU A 45 -14.46 16.25 -7.00
CA LEU A 45 -13.21 16.55 -6.30
C LEU A 45 -11.99 16.44 -7.23
N PHE A 46 -12.07 15.57 -8.23
CA PHE A 46 -10.99 15.23 -9.13
C PHE A 46 -11.21 15.80 -10.54
N ALA A 47 -12.23 16.65 -10.73
CA ALA A 47 -12.42 17.35 -11.99
C ALA A 47 -11.18 18.20 -12.32
N ARG A 48 -10.76 18.20 -13.59
CA ARG A 48 -9.59 18.97 -14.05
C ARG A 48 -9.66 20.45 -13.64
N SER A 49 -10.85 21.05 -13.73
CA SER A 49 -11.08 22.43 -13.30
C SER A 49 -10.80 22.65 -11.81
N ALA A 50 -11.14 21.69 -10.94
CA ALA A 50 -10.85 21.80 -9.51
C ALA A 50 -9.33 21.75 -9.25
N ILE A 51 -8.62 20.87 -9.95
CA ILE A 51 -7.16 20.74 -9.87
C ILE A 51 -6.46 22.01 -10.36
N GLU A 52 -6.87 22.53 -11.53
CA GLU A 52 -6.33 23.76 -12.10
C GLU A 52 -6.52 24.95 -11.16
N GLU A 53 -7.72 25.08 -10.57
CA GLU A 53 -7.98 26.14 -9.60
C GLU A 53 -7.15 26.00 -8.32
N ILE A 54 -6.96 24.79 -7.78
CA ILE A 54 -6.09 24.54 -6.61
C ILE A 54 -4.63 24.86 -6.94
N GLN A 55 -4.17 24.50 -8.13
CA GLN A 55 -2.83 24.82 -8.60
C GLN A 55 -2.62 26.33 -8.70
N GLU A 56 -3.56 27.08 -9.29
CA GLU A 56 -3.47 28.54 -9.36
C GLU A 56 -3.43 29.19 -7.98
N LEU A 57 -4.19 28.66 -7.01
CA LEU A 57 -4.18 29.15 -5.64
C LEU A 57 -2.83 28.86 -4.95
N GLU A 58 -2.27 27.68 -5.17
CA GLU A 58 -0.94 27.30 -4.66
C GLU A 58 0.16 28.22 -5.18
N GLU A 59 0.13 28.54 -6.48
CA GLU A 59 1.13 29.37 -7.13
C GLU A 59 1.15 30.80 -6.55
N LYS A 60 -0.05 31.34 -6.26
CA LYS A 60 -0.26 32.67 -5.67
C LYS A 60 -0.02 32.69 -4.15
N ALA A 61 -0.09 31.55 -3.48
CA ALA A 61 0.10 31.46 -2.04
C ALA A 61 1.58 31.55 -1.62
N GLY A 62 1.81 31.90 -0.35
CA GLY A 62 3.14 31.93 0.27
C GLY A 62 3.15 31.23 1.63
N GLY A 63 4.34 30.90 2.12
CA GLY A 63 4.53 30.32 3.45
C GLY A 63 3.76 29.02 3.68
N GLU A 64 3.07 28.95 4.82
CA GLU A 64 2.33 27.76 5.25
C GLU A 64 1.16 27.41 4.33
N GLU A 65 0.45 28.40 3.79
CA GLU A 65 -0.69 28.14 2.91
C GLU A 65 -0.24 27.50 1.60
N LYS A 66 0.90 27.93 1.04
CA LYS A 66 1.50 27.28 -0.13
C LYS A 66 1.85 25.81 0.14
N ARG A 67 2.28 25.48 1.37
CA ARG A 67 2.56 24.09 1.76
C ARG A 67 1.28 23.27 1.82
N ARG A 68 0.22 23.80 2.45
CA ARG A 68 -1.10 23.14 2.57
C ARG A 68 -1.75 22.90 1.22
N LEU A 69 -1.76 23.92 0.35
CA LEU A 69 -2.26 23.79 -1.02
C LEU A 69 -1.42 22.82 -1.85
N GLY A 70 -0.10 22.76 -1.63
CA GLY A 70 0.76 21.75 -2.25
C GLY A 70 0.36 20.32 -1.87
N TYR A 71 0.03 20.05 -0.61
CA TYR A 71 -0.48 18.73 -0.20
C TYR A 71 -1.85 18.44 -0.81
N LEU A 72 -2.73 19.45 -0.88
CA LEU A 72 -4.05 19.28 -1.49
C LEU A 72 -3.92 18.99 -2.99
N LEU A 73 -3.04 19.71 -3.70
CA LEU A 73 -2.76 19.47 -5.11
C LEU A 73 -2.18 18.07 -5.36
N LEU A 74 -1.24 17.61 -4.52
CA LEU A 74 -0.71 16.25 -4.59
C LEU A 74 -1.83 15.23 -4.45
N PHE A 75 -2.69 15.38 -3.44
CA PHE A 75 -3.85 14.53 -3.20
C PHE A 75 -4.80 14.52 -4.42
N SER A 76 -5.17 15.69 -4.94
CA SER A 76 -6.11 15.79 -6.06
C SER A 76 -5.55 15.15 -7.33
N MET A 77 -4.24 15.28 -7.58
CA MET A 77 -3.56 14.65 -8.72
C MET A 77 -3.45 13.13 -8.57
N GLU A 78 -3.14 12.64 -7.37
CA GLU A 78 -3.12 11.19 -7.06
C GLU A 78 -4.49 10.55 -7.32
N HIS A 79 -5.56 11.20 -6.87
CA HIS A 79 -6.90 10.66 -7.01
C HIS A 79 -7.56 10.95 -8.36
N PHE A 80 -7.09 11.93 -9.13
CA PHE A 80 -7.40 12.02 -10.56
C PHE A 80 -6.93 10.76 -11.29
N LEU A 81 -5.68 10.34 -11.07
CA LEU A 81 -5.18 9.08 -11.63
C LEU A 81 -5.96 7.87 -11.08
N GLY A 82 -6.32 7.89 -9.80
CA GLY A 82 -7.18 6.89 -9.18
C GLY A 82 -8.55 6.76 -9.86
N GLN A 83 -9.18 7.90 -10.19
CA GLN A 83 -10.46 7.93 -10.89
C GLN A 83 -10.39 7.26 -12.27
N GLU A 84 -9.27 7.42 -12.98
CA GLU A 84 -9.06 6.79 -14.29
C GLU A 84 -9.00 5.26 -14.19
N VAL A 85 -8.43 4.71 -13.11
CA VAL A 85 -8.19 3.26 -12.98
C VAL A 85 -9.11 2.54 -11.99
N LYS A 86 -10.10 3.24 -11.42
CA LYS A 86 -10.99 2.71 -10.37
C LYS A 86 -11.67 1.38 -10.74
N GLU A 87 -12.13 1.22 -11.99
CA GLU A 87 -12.74 -0.04 -12.43
C GLU A 87 -11.72 -1.17 -12.56
N ILE A 88 -10.49 -0.87 -12.95
CA ILE A 88 -9.41 -1.87 -13.00
C ILE A 88 -9.02 -2.29 -11.58
N GLN A 89 -9.00 -1.35 -10.63
CA GLN A 89 -8.75 -1.64 -9.22
C GLN A 89 -9.82 -2.57 -8.63
N ASP A 90 -11.10 -2.34 -8.91
CA ASP A 90 -12.19 -3.26 -8.52
C ASP A 90 -11.98 -4.65 -9.11
N GLN A 91 -11.68 -4.74 -10.42
CA GLN A 91 -11.40 -6.02 -11.09
C GLN A 91 -10.22 -6.76 -10.44
N MET A 92 -9.13 -6.06 -10.15
CA MET A 92 -7.94 -6.64 -9.52
C MET A 92 -8.23 -7.15 -8.11
N ALA A 93 -8.92 -6.35 -7.30
CA ALA A 93 -9.32 -6.74 -5.95
C ALA A 93 -10.19 -8.01 -5.98
N MET A 94 -11.15 -8.07 -6.91
CA MET A 94 -12.02 -9.24 -7.09
C MET A 94 -11.29 -10.47 -7.59
N GLN A 95 -10.38 -10.32 -8.55
CA GLN A 95 -9.58 -11.43 -9.06
C GLN A 95 -8.67 -11.99 -7.97
N GLU A 96 -7.99 -11.12 -7.22
CA GLU A 96 -7.11 -11.56 -6.14
C GLU A 96 -7.90 -12.27 -5.02
N ALA A 97 -9.09 -11.77 -4.66
CA ALA A 97 -9.97 -12.40 -3.68
C ALA A 97 -10.41 -13.81 -4.09
N ARG A 98 -10.69 -14.01 -5.39
CA ARG A 98 -11.15 -15.29 -5.95
C ARG A 98 -10.03 -16.24 -6.34
N ALA A 99 -8.82 -15.71 -6.55
CA ALA A 99 -7.67 -16.50 -6.99
C ALA A 99 -7.32 -17.56 -5.95
N LYS A 100 -6.93 -18.74 -6.45
CA LYS A 100 -6.51 -19.88 -5.64
C LYS A 100 -5.28 -20.52 -6.27
N ILE A 101 -4.49 -21.15 -5.43
CA ILE A 101 -3.33 -21.93 -5.82
C ILE A 101 -3.54 -23.39 -5.42
N ASP A 102 -3.02 -24.32 -6.23
CA ASP A 102 -2.96 -25.74 -5.88
C ASP A 102 -1.55 -26.09 -5.39
N VAL A 103 -1.47 -26.59 -4.16
CA VAL A 103 -0.23 -27.05 -3.54
C VAL A 103 -0.38 -28.52 -3.17
N GLN A 104 0.04 -29.40 -4.08
CA GLN A 104 -0.03 -30.86 -3.93
C GLN A 104 -1.48 -31.37 -3.77
N GLY A 105 -2.41 -30.86 -4.58
CA GLY A 105 -3.82 -31.24 -4.53
C GLY A 105 -4.63 -30.54 -3.43
N GLN A 106 -3.99 -29.66 -2.65
CA GLN A 106 -4.68 -28.79 -1.70
C GLN A 106 -4.89 -27.42 -2.33
N GLU A 107 -6.16 -27.03 -2.46
CA GLU A 107 -6.53 -25.69 -2.89
C GLU A 107 -6.40 -24.70 -1.73
N ILE A 108 -5.63 -23.62 -1.94
CA ILE A 108 -5.41 -22.56 -0.96
C ILE A 108 -5.77 -21.22 -1.60
N GLY A 109 -6.56 -20.40 -0.92
CA GLY A 109 -6.88 -19.05 -1.39
C GLY A 109 -5.61 -18.20 -1.51
N TYR A 110 -5.46 -17.47 -2.61
CA TYR A 110 -4.24 -16.74 -2.94
C TYR A 110 -3.83 -15.76 -1.82
N ARG A 111 -4.76 -14.95 -1.28
CA ARG A 111 -4.49 -14.05 -0.15
C ARG A 111 -3.97 -14.79 1.08
N SER A 112 -4.62 -15.90 1.46
CA SER A 112 -4.24 -16.69 2.63
C SER A 112 -2.93 -17.49 2.45
N SER A 113 -2.51 -17.78 1.22
CA SER A 113 -1.36 -18.64 0.97
C SER A 113 -0.03 -18.05 1.47
N HIS A 114 0.09 -16.72 1.59
CA HIS A 114 1.25 -16.08 2.22
C HIS A 114 1.34 -16.47 3.70
N VAL A 115 0.22 -16.44 4.42
CA VAL A 115 0.17 -16.85 5.83
C VAL A 115 0.50 -18.33 5.99
N VAL A 116 0.06 -19.17 5.05
CA VAL A 116 0.43 -20.59 5.04
C VAL A 116 1.94 -20.75 4.84
N GLN A 117 2.54 -20.05 3.88
CA GLN A 117 3.98 -20.06 3.63
C GLN A 117 4.80 -19.60 4.84
N MET A 118 4.38 -18.52 5.51
CA MET A 118 5.03 -18.00 6.72
C MET A 118 5.05 -19.01 7.88
N LYS A 119 4.10 -19.95 7.90
CA LYS A 119 3.98 -20.96 8.96
C LYS A 119 4.54 -22.32 8.56
N GLU A 120 4.91 -22.51 7.31
CA GLU A 120 5.30 -23.81 6.75
C GLU A 120 6.77 -24.15 7.11
N PRO A 121 7.03 -25.16 7.96
CA PRO A 121 8.39 -25.54 8.34
C PRO A 121 9.18 -26.23 7.22
N ASP A 122 8.52 -26.89 6.27
CA ASP A 122 9.20 -27.60 5.18
C ASP A 122 9.69 -26.62 4.08
N PRO A 123 11.01 -26.48 3.85
CA PRO A 123 11.55 -25.57 2.83
C PRO A 123 11.08 -25.89 1.41
N GLU A 124 10.91 -27.16 1.06
CA GLU A 124 10.49 -27.53 -0.30
C GLU A 124 9.01 -27.21 -0.50
N ARG A 125 8.19 -27.40 0.53
CA ARG A 125 6.79 -26.98 0.51
C ARG A 125 6.65 -25.46 0.49
N ARG A 126 7.48 -24.70 1.21
CA ARG A 126 7.54 -23.22 1.11
C ARG A 126 7.87 -22.76 -0.30
N ALA A 127 8.87 -23.37 -0.92
CA ALA A 127 9.28 -23.07 -2.29
C ALA A 127 8.16 -23.37 -3.30
N LEU A 128 7.43 -24.47 -3.11
CA LEU A 128 6.27 -24.79 -3.94
C LEU A 128 5.13 -23.79 -3.76
N ILE A 129 4.83 -23.34 -2.53
CA ILE A 129 3.84 -22.29 -2.30
C ILE A 129 4.25 -21.00 -3.02
N GLU A 130 5.52 -20.60 -2.94
CA GLU A 130 6.05 -19.42 -3.65
C GLU A 130 5.85 -19.55 -5.16
N SER A 131 6.27 -20.66 -5.76
CA SER A 131 6.20 -20.84 -7.20
C SER A 131 4.75 -20.79 -7.69
N ARG A 132 3.83 -21.41 -6.95
CA ARG A 132 2.39 -21.38 -7.28
C ARG A 132 1.78 -19.99 -7.11
N ARG A 133 2.23 -19.20 -6.13
CA ARG A 133 1.84 -17.79 -5.99
C ARG A 133 2.36 -16.95 -7.17
N VAL A 134 3.61 -17.14 -7.59
CA VAL A 134 4.19 -16.45 -8.75
C VAL A 134 3.41 -16.79 -10.02
N GLU A 135 3.15 -18.07 -10.28
CA GLU A 135 2.35 -18.52 -11.43
C GLU A 135 0.94 -17.91 -11.44
N ALA A 136 0.26 -17.89 -10.29
CA ALA A 136 -1.06 -17.28 -10.17
C ALA A 136 -1.01 -15.76 -10.38
N THR A 137 0.03 -15.09 -9.88
CA THR A 137 0.23 -13.65 -10.09
C THR A 137 0.42 -13.35 -11.56
N GLU A 138 1.29 -14.09 -12.24
CA GLU A 138 1.56 -13.91 -13.66
C GLU A 138 0.32 -14.13 -14.52
N ARG A 139 -0.44 -15.18 -14.24
CA ARG A 139 -1.62 -15.54 -15.03
C ARG A 139 -2.83 -14.65 -14.75
N GLU A 140 -3.14 -14.41 -13.48
CA GLU A 140 -4.41 -13.81 -13.06
C GLU A 140 -4.31 -12.31 -12.81
N LEU A 141 -3.17 -11.81 -12.30
CA LEU A 141 -3.06 -10.45 -11.76
C LEU A 141 -2.26 -9.51 -12.67
N ASN A 142 -1.11 -9.97 -13.17
CA ASN A 142 -0.22 -9.15 -14.01
C ASN A 142 -0.90 -8.51 -15.22
N PRO A 143 -1.82 -9.18 -15.96
CA PRO A 143 -2.50 -8.53 -17.08
C PRO A 143 -3.23 -7.24 -16.68
N ASN A 144 -3.85 -7.21 -15.49
CA ASN A 144 -4.52 -6.01 -15.01
C ASN A 144 -3.55 -4.98 -14.42
N TYR A 145 -2.45 -5.41 -13.79
CA TYR A 145 -1.38 -4.48 -13.40
C TYR A 145 -0.78 -3.74 -14.60
N VAL A 146 -0.53 -4.46 -15.71
CA VAL A 146 -0.03 -3.84 -16.96
C VAL A 146 -1.03 -2.81 -17.48
N ARG A 147 -2.32 -3.20 -17.61
CA ARG A 147 -3.38 -2.29 -18.04
C ARG A 147 -3.50 -1.05 -17.15
N LEU A 148 -3.43 -1.24 -15.83
CA LEU A 148 -3.47 -0.14 -14.85
C LEU A 148 -2.33 0.85 -15.11
N TRP A 149 -1.09 0.37 -15.23
CA TRP A 149 0.07 1.25 -15.44
C TRP A 149 0.07 1.93 -16.81
N GLU A 150 -0.36 1.23 -17.87
CA GLU A 150 -0.54 1.83 -19.19
C GLU A 150 -1.52 3.00 -19.15
N GLN A 151 -2.65 2.84 -18.45
CA GLN A 151 -3.65 3.90 -18.29
C GLN A 151 -3.15 5.04 -17.41
N VAL A 152 -2.51 4.76 -16.28
CA VAL A 152 -1.88 5.77 -15.41
C VAL A 152 -0.86 6.60 -16.19
N TYR A 153 -0.01 5.96 -16.99
CA TYR A 153 0.99 6.67 -17.80
C TYR A 153 0.34 7.49 -18.91
N SER A 154 -0.75 7.03 -19.50
CA SER A 154 -1.52 7.83 -20.47
C SER A 154 -2.13 9.06 -19.81
N ALA A 155 -2.87 8.88 -18.72
CA ALA A 155 -3.51 9.96 -17.97
C ALA A 155 -2.49 11.00 -17.49
N THR A 156 -1.30 10.56 -17.07
CA THR A 156 -0.21 11.47 -16.71
C THR A 156 0.24 12.35 -17.88
N ARG A 157 0.38 11.77 -19.09
CA ARG A 157 0.73 12.54 -20.29
C ARG A 157 -0.39 13.49 -20.69
N ASP A 158 -1.65 13.10 -20.51
CA ASP A 158 -2.82 13.94 -20.76
C ASP A 158 -2.94 15.11 -19.78
N LEU A 159 -2.23 15.06 -18.64
CA LEU A 159 -2.04 16.18 -17.72
C LEU A 159 -0.85 17.09 -18.11
N GLY A 160 -0.15 16.79 -19.21
CA GLY A 160 0.97 17.58 -19.72
C GLY A 160 2.34 17.22 -19.12
N TYR A 161 2.43 16.16 -18.32
CA TYR A 161 3.71 15.72 -17.76
C TYR A 161 4.44 14.75 -18.70
N GLU A 162 5.77 14.88 -18.75
CA GLU A 162 6.63 13.98 -19.54
C GLU A 162 6.52 12.52 -19.08
N SER A 163 6.43 12.29 -17.77
CA SER A 163 6.30 10.97 -17.17
C SER A 163 5.70 11.03 -15.77
N TYR A 164 5.21 9.88 -15.29
CA TYR A 164 4.73 9.68 -13.92
C TYR A 164 5.76 10.11 -12.88
N ALA A 165 7.02 9.69 -13.06
CA ALA A 165 8.10 10.06 -12.14
C ALA A 165 8.33 11.58 -12.12
N ARG A 166 8.29 12.27 -13.27
CA ARG A 166 8.43 13.73 -13.33
C ARG A 166 7.28 14.47 -12.67
N MET A 167 6.05 13.98 -12.84
CA MET A 167 4.88 14.52 -12.15
C MET A 167 5.05 14.46 -10.64
N PHE A 168 5.38 13.29 -10.09
CA PHE A 168 5.54 13.14 -8.65
C PHE A 168 6.78 13.82 -8.09
N SER A 169 7.87 13.91 -8.87
CA SER A 169 9.05 14.67 -8.47
C SER A 169 8.70 16.16 -8.30
N SER A 170 7.91 16.71 -9.23
CA SER A 170 7.41 18.09 -9.15
C SER A 170 6.47 18.29 -7.96
N LEU A 171 5.41 17.48 -7.87
CA LEU A 171 4.37 17.62 -6.83
C LEU A 171 4.93 17.44 -5.41
N LYS A 172 5.83 16.47 -5.22
CA LYS A 172 6.47 16.23 -3.91
C LYS A 172 7.61 17.22 -3.64
N ARG A 173 8.02 18.01 -4.63
CA ARG A 173 9.18 18.92 -4.57
C ARG A 173 10.45 18.17 -4.14
N VAL A 174 10.62 16.95 -4.64
CA VAL A 174 11.77 16.09 -4.38
C VAL A 174 12.39 15.74 -5.71
N ASP A 175 13.67 16.09 -5.89
CA ASP A 175 14.46 15.59 -7.01
C ASP A 175 14.82 14.13 -6.72
N PHE A 176 14.13 13.20 -7.40
CA PHE A 176 14.36 11.77 -7.21
C PHE A 176 15.75 11.33 -7.67
N GLN A 177 16.36 12.00 -8.65
CA GLN A 177 17.72 11.67 -9.09
C GLN A 177 18.74 12.10 -8.05
N GLN A 178 18.59 13.31 -7.50
CA GLN A 178 19.43 13.78 -6.41
C GLN A 178 19.24 12.93 -5.14
N LEU A 179 17.99 12.56 -4.82
CA LEU A 179 17.70 11.67 -3.70
C LEU A 179 18.37 10.30 -3.88
N ALA A 180 18.28 9.69 -5.07
CA ALA A 180 18.96 8.43 -5.36
C ALA A 180 20.48 8.53 -5.15
N GLN A 181 21.11 9.62 -5.61
CA GLN A 181 22.54 9.87 -5.39
C GLN A 181 22.91 10.02 -3.90
N GLN A 182 22.00 10.52 -3.06
CA GLN A 182 22.20 10.62 -1.62
C GLN A 182 22.00 9.28 -0.90
N LEU A 183 21.17 8.39 -1.46
CA LEU A 183 20.88 7.07 -0.90
C LEU A 183 21.94 6.03 -1.28
N GLU A 184 22.59 6.15 -2.44
CA GLU A 184 23.64 5.21 -2.89
C GLU A 184 24.74 4.99 -1.83
N PRO A 185 25.33 6.03 -1.21
CA PRO A 185 26.37 5.82 -0.19
C PRO A 185 25.84 5.19 1.09
N ILE A 186 24.53 5.27 1.36
CA ILE A 186 23.92 4.56 2.50
C ILE A 186 23.84 3.08 2.18
N LEU A 187 23.45 2.70 0.96
CA LEU A 187 23.44 1.32 0.51
C LEU A 187 24.85 0.72 0.63
N ASP A 188 25.87 1.39 0.06
CA ASP A 188 27.27 0.94 0.14
C ASP A 188 27.74 0.73 1.58
N ARG A 189 27.39 1.65 2.49
CA ARG A 189 27.82 1.58 3.90
C ARG A 189 27.06 0.55 4.73
N THR A 190 25.89 0.12 4.27
CA THR A 190 25.02 -0.82 4.99
C THR A 190 25.02 -2.22 4.38
N ASP A 191 25.66 -2.42 3.22
CA ASP A 191 25.68 -3.70 2.51
C ASP A 191 26.30 -4.82 3.33
N ASP A 192 27.58 -4.68 3.72
CA ASP A 192 28.27 -5.68 4.55
C ASP A 192 27.54 -5.92 5.88
N LEU A 193 27.04 -4.85 6.51
CA LEU A 193 26.27 -4.95 7.76
C LEU A 193 25.00 -5.79 7.56
N TYR A 194 24.28 -5.58 6.47
CA TYR A 194 23.09 -6.35 6.14
C TYR A 194 23.45 -7.81 5.86
N LEU A 195 24.45 -8.08 5.03
CA LEU A 195 24.86 -9.44 4.65
C LEU A 195 25.31 -10.25 5.87
N GLU A 196 26.12 -9.68 6.75
CA GLU A 196 26.59 -10.32 7.97
C GLU A 196 25.44 -10.62 8.94
N ASN A 197 24.57 -9.64 9.21
CA ASN A 197 23.46 -9.83 10.14
C ASN A 197 22.39 -10.79 9.59
N MET A 198 22.11 -10.72 8.28
CA MET A 198 21.14 -11.62 7.66
C MET A 198 21.64 -13.07 7.64
N ASP A 199 22.92 -13.32 7.30
CA ASP A 199 23.52 -14.66 7.41
C ASP A 199 23.50 -15.18 8.86
N HIS A 200 23.79 -14.31 9.83
CA HIS A 200 23.74 -14.67 11.24
C HIS A 200 22.33 -15.11 11.68
N VAL A 201 21.31 -14.29 11.38
CA VAL A 201 19.91 -14.57 11.75
C VAL A 201 19.38 -15.80 11.03
N LEU A 202 19.70 -15.99 9.74
CA LEU A 202 19.33 -17.20 8.98
C LEU A 202 19.89 -18.48 9.62
N ARG A 203 21.17 -18.46 10.00
CA ARG A 203 21.81 -19.61 10.65
C ARG A 203 21.21 -19.92 12.02
N GLN A 204 20.90 -18.88 12.79
CA GLN A 204 20.34 -19.03 14.14
C GLN A 204 18.89 -19.52 14.12
N GLU A 205 18.05 -18.91 13.29
CA GLU A 205 16.60 -19.11 13.37
C GLU A 205 16.08 -20.25 12.50
N ILE A 206 16.72 -20.49 11.35
CA ILE A 206 16.25 -21.48 10.37
C ILE A 206 17.35 -22.45 9.90
N GLY A 207 18.60 -22.28 10.35
CA GLY A 207 19.68 -23.23 10.17
C GLY A 207 20.31 -23.28 8.78
N ILE A 208 20.16 -22.25 7.95
CA ILE A 208 20.75 -22.15 6.61
C ILE A 208 21.65 -20.94 6.48
N SER A 209 22.56 -20.94 5.49
CA SER A 209 23.36 -19.76 5.17
C SER A 209 22.64 -18.81 4.21
N LEU A 210 23.13 -17.57 4.14
CA LEU A 210 22.68 -16.58 3.16
C LEU A 210 22.89 -17.04 1.71
N GLN A 211 23.86 -17.91 1.44
CA GLN A 211 24.10 -18.44 0.09
C GLN A 211 23.06 -19.48 -0.34
N GLU A 212 22.40 -20.13 0.62
CA GLU A 212 21.41 -21.18 0.40
C GLU A 212 19.98 -20.65 0.45
N VAL A 213 19.79 -19.43 0.94
CA VAL A 213 18.46 -18.82 1.15
C VAL A 213 17.69 -18.71 -0.16
N ARG A 214 16.42 -19.10 -0.13
CA ARG A 214 15.48 -18.85 -1.21
C ARG A 214 14.54 -17.72 -0.81
N ARG A 215 13.93 -17.05 -1.80
CA ARG A 215 12.91 -16.02 -1.54
C ARG A 215 11.75 -16.53 -0.67
N SER A 216 11.44 -17.83 -0.78
CA SER A 216 10.42 -18.54 -0.02
C SER A 216 10.74 -18.75 1.46
N ASP A 217 12.00 -18.59 1.89
CA ASP A 217 12.41 -18.74 3.28
C ASP A 217 12.21 -17.46 4.09
N ILE A 218 12.27 -16.30 3.43
CA ILE A 218 12.16 -14.98 4.06
C ILE A 218 10.84 -14.81 4.83
N PRO A 219 9.65 -15.17 4.29
CA PRO A 219 8.41 -15.06 5.05
C PRO A 219 8.39 -15.92 6.32
N TYR A 220 9.03 -17.10 6.30
CA TYR A 220 9.12 -17.98 7.46
C TYR A 220 10.08 -17.44 8.52
N LEU A 221 11.24 -16.91 8.10
CA LEU A 221 12.20 -16.21 8.95
C LEU A 221 11.54 -15.01 9.65
N MET A 222 10.91 -14.14 8.88
CA MET A 222 10.34 -12.86 9.35
C MET A 222 9.04 -13.03 10.14
N ARG A 223 8.51 -14.25 10.24
CA ARG A 223 7.25 -14.53 10.95
C ARG A 223 7.35 -14.29 12.46
N GLY A 224 8.56 -14.36 13.04
CA GLY A 224 8.80 -14.05 14.46
C GLY A 224 7.98 -14.92 15.42
N LYS A 225 7.96 -16.23 15.21
CA LYS A 225 7.13 -17.21 15.95
C LYS A 225 7.37 -17.17 17.47
N GLU A 226 8.58 -16.79 17.88
CA GLU A 226 9.02 -16.63 19.27
C GLU A 226 8.25 -15.54 20.02
N PHE A 227 7.64 -14.59 19.29
CA PHE A 227 6.87 -13.50 19.89
C PHE A 227 5.39 -13.82 20.10
N ASP A 228 4.87 -14.92 19.55
CA ASP A 228 3.45 -15.30 19.63
C ASP A 228 2.89 -15.26 21.06
N ALA A 229 3.71 -15.67 22.04
CA ALA A 229 3.31 -15.74 23.44
C ALA A 229 2.94 -14.35 24.03
N TYR A 230 3.48 -13.27 23.47
CA TYR A 230 3.26 -11.90 23.93
C TYR A 230 2.07 -11.23 23.23
N PHE A 231 1.66 -11.70 22.05
CA PHE A 231 0.59 -11.12 21.22
C PHE A 231 -0.65 -12.00 21.18
N ARG A 232 -1.17 -12.32 22.37
CA ARG A 232 -2.39 -13.13 22.51
C ARG A 232 -3.64 -12.35 22.10
N ALA A 233 -4.51 -12.99 21.31
CA ALA A 233 -5.72 -12.36 20.77
C ALA A 233 -6.62 -11.78 21.87
N GLU A 234 -6.72 -12.46 23.02
CA GLU A 234 -7.55 -12.03 24.15
C GLU A 234 -7.08 -10.71 24.78
N ARG A 235 -5.79 -10.37 24.59
CA ARG A 235 -5.18 -9.15 25.12
C ARG A 235 -4.95 -8.09 24.04
N MET A 236 -5.37 -8.33 22.80
CA MET A 236 -5.11 -7.42 21.68
C MET A 236 -5.62 -6.01 21.97
N MET A 237 -6.89 -5.89 22.38
CA MET A 237 -7.48 -4.59 22.72
C MET A 237 -6.82 -3.96 23.93
N GLU A 238 -6.57 -4.74 24.99
CA GLU A 238 -5.86 -4.26 26.19
C GLU A 238 -4.49 -3.65 25.83
N VAL A 239 -3.67 -4.39 25.09
CA VAL A 239 -2.32 -3.96 24.67
C VAL A 239 -2.40 -2.73 23.78
N PHE A 240 -3.35 -2.68 22.83
CA PHE A 240 -3.56 -1.52 21.97
C PHE A 240 -3.87 -0.25 22.77
N TYR A 241 -4.84 -0.31 23.68
CA TYR A 241 -5.21 0.81 24.55
C TYR A 241 -4.04 1.27 25.43
N HIS A 242 -3.36 0.34 26.10
CA HIS A 242 -2.22 0.67 26.95
C HIS A 242 -1.07 1.30 26.16
N THR A 243 -0.80 0.80 24.95
CA THR A 243 0.26 1.33 24.08
C THR A 243 -0.05 2.77 23.68
N LEU A 244 -1.26 3.03 23.18
CA LEU A 244 -1.65 4.39 22.78
C LEU A 244 -1.69 5.35 23.96
N LYS A 245 -2.22 4.92 25.10
CA LYS A 245 -2.20 5.72 26.33
C LYS A 245 -0.77 6.04 26.77
N GLY A 246 0.15 5.07 26.66
CA GLY A 246 1.58 5.27 26.93
C GLY A 246 2.26 6.24 25.96
N LEU A 247 1.79 6.33 24.71
CA LEU A 247 2.21 7.32 23.72
C LEU A 247 1.52 8.69 23.88
N GLY A 248 0.65 8.85 24.88
CA GLY A 248 -0.08 10.09 25.15
C GLY A 248 -1.38 10.26 24.35
N VAL A 249 -1.90 9.18 23.77
CA VAL A 249 -3.18 9.16 23.04
C VAL A 249 -4.21 8.42 23.88
N ASP A 250 -5.12 9.15 24.53
CA ASP A 250 -6.25 8.55 25.23
C ASP A 250 -7.43 8.37 24.27
N LEU A 251 -7.76 7.11 23.98
CA LEU A 251 -8.84 6.73 23.07
C LEU A 251 -10.22 7.07 23.63
N ASP A 252 -10.41 7.02 24.95
CA ASP A 252 -11.70 7.31 25.58
C ASP A 252 -12.10 8.79 25.42
N GLU A 253 -11.11 9.66 25.15
CA GLU A 253 -11.32 11.07 24.88
C GLU A 253 -11.55 11.39 23.38
N GLN A 254 -11.37 10.41 22.49
CA GLN A 254 -11.53 10.59 21.04
C GLN A 254 -12.97 10.35 20.58
N LYS A 255 -13.72 11.43 20.37
CA LYS A 255 -15.13 11.37 19.91
C LYS A 255 -15.35 10.70 18.56
N SER A 256 -14.32 10.62 17.73
CA SER A 256 -14.36 10.01 16.39
C SER A 256 -14.09 8.50 16.39
N ILE A 257 -13.69 7.93 17.53
CA ILE A 257 -13.38 6.50 17.66
C ILE A 257 -14.58 5.81 18.29
N ILE A 258 -15.20 4.90 17.52
CA ILE A 258 -16.29 4.05 17.99
C ILE A 258 -15.69 2.68 18.27
N VAL A 259 -15.75 2.24 19.52
CA VAL A 259 -15.15 1.00 20.03
C VAL A 259 -16.25 -0.06 20.18
#